data_AF-A0A951JG62-F1
#
_entry.id   AF-A0A951JG62-F1
#
_cell.length_a   1.000
_cell.length_b   1.000
_cell.length_c   1.000
_cell.angle_alpha   90.00
_cell.angle_beta   90.00
_cell.angle_gamma   90.00
#
_symmetry.space_group_name_H-M   'P 1'
#
loop_
_entity.id
_entity.type
_entity.pdbx_description
1 polymer ?
#
loop_
_entity_poly.entity_id
_entity_poly.type
_entity_poly.pdbx_seq_one_letter_code
_entity_poly.pdbx_strand_id
1 'polypeptide(L)'
;MTATATDGRLSPEFRRRSLHRLARALVEKDVNALKQVSGVGKKTAERLALELADKVQDLAVSGAGTEETAAPGAQEAVAALVALGYSFTDADDAVRAVLEGAGTSSADELIRRALQKA
;
A
#
# COMPACT_ATOMS: atom_id res chain seq x y z
N MET A 1 -13.96 35.07 24.50
CA MET A 1 -15.15 34.20 24.39
C MET A 1 -15.74 34.39 23.00
N THR A 2 -15.60 33.40 22.12
CA THR A 2 -16.62 32.91 21.17
C THR A 2 -15.98 31.83 20.30
N ALA A 3 -16.55 30.63 20.40
CA ALA A 3 -16.22 29.46 19.61
C ALA A 3 -16.81 29.58 18.19
N THR A 4 -16.11 29.06 17.19
CA THR A 4 -16.72 28.57 15.95
C THR A 4 -15.95 27.34 15.47
N ALA A 5 -16.64 26.21 15.56
CA ALA A 5 -16.26 24.93 15.02
C ALA A 5 -16.31 24.92 13.47
N THR A 6 -15.84 23.80 12.91
CA THR A 6 -16.12 23.28 11.56
C THR A 6 -15.61 24.09 10.36
N ASP A 7 -14.45 23.71 9.83
CA ASP A 7 -14.33 23.53 8.38
C ASP A 7 -13.23 22.50 8.05
N GLY A 8 -13.67 21.34 7.55
CA GLY A 8 -12.85 20.22 7.11
C GLY A 8 -12.05 20.47 5.82
N ARG A 9 -11.44 21.64 5.67
CA ARG A 9 -10.48 21.91 4.60
C ARG A 9 -9.11 21.34 4.96
N LEU A 10 -8.89 20.09 4.58
CA LEU A 10 -7.53 19.56 4.44
C LEU A 10 -6.73 20.54 3.56
N SER A 11 -5.60 21.01 4.08
CA SER A 11 -4.69 21.94 3.37
C SER A 11 -4.32 21.40 1.98
N PRO A 12 -4.14 22.25 0.96
CA PRO A 12 -3.79 21.83 -0.40
C PRO A 12 -2.48 21.03 -0.46
N GLU A 13 -1.56 21.26 0.48
CA GLU A 13 -0.34 20.47 0.69
C GLU A 13 -0.62 19.00 1.00
N PHE A 14 -1.69 18.70 1.76
CA PHE A 14 -2.08 17.34 2.12
C PHE A 14 -2.63 16.58 0.91
N ARG A 15 -3.36 17.28 0.03
CA ARG A 15 -3.84 16.73 -1.25
C ARG A 15 -2.68 16.37 -2.20
N ARG A 16 -1.52 16.99 -2.01
CA ARG A 16 -0.35 16.84 -2.88
C ARG A 16 0.65 15.80 -2.40
N ARG A 17 0.58 15.36 -1.13
CA ARG A 17 1.44 14.28 -0.62
C ARG A 17 0.83 12.93 -0.95
N SER A 18 1.63 12.06 -1.56
CA SER A 18 1.22 10.72 -1.99
C SER A 18 0.62 9.92 -0.83
N LEU A 19 -0.60 9.38 -1.00
CA LEU A 19 -1.28 8.55 0.01
C LEU A 19 -0.41 7.36 0.46
N HIS A 20 0.41 6.85 -0.45
CA HIS A 20 1.40 5.80 -0.19
C HIS A 20 2.37 6.15 0.94
N ARG A 21 2.85 7.40 0.99
CA ARG A 21 3.78 7.87 2.03
C ARG A 21 3.09 7.97 3.40
N LEU A 22 1.79 8.28 3.41
CA LEU A 22 1.01 8.33 4.65
C LEU A 22 0.76 6.91 5.18
N ALA A 23 0.36 5.98 4.31
CA ALA A 23 0.17 4.58 4.67
C ALA A 23 1.47 3.98 5.25
N ARG A 24 2.61 4.25 4.61
CA ARG A 24 3.91 3.81 5.10
C ARG A 24 4.27 4.42 6.46
N ALA A 25 4.05 5.71 6.67
CA ALA A 25 4.27 6.35 7.96
C ALA A 25 3.37 5.78 9.07
N LEU A 26 2.17 5.28 8.73
CA LEU A 26 1.29 4.60 9.67
C LEU A 26 1.83 3.21 10.05
N VAL A 27 2.26 2.42 9.06
CA VAL A 27 2.86 1.09 9.29
C VAL A 27 4.16 1.20 10.10
N GLU A 28 5.04 2.15 9.75
CA GLU A 28 6.32 2.39 10.42
C GLU A 28 6.17 3.15 11.75
N LYS A 29 4.93 3.52 12.14
CA LYS A 29 4.62 4.34 13.32
C LYS A 29 5.46 5.63 13.39
N ASP A 30 5.74 6.24 12.24
CA ASP A 30 6.51 7.48 12.15
C ASP A 30 5.65 8.68 12.55
N VAL A 31 5.62 8.93 13.86
CA VAL A 31 4.92 10.05 14.49
C VAL A 31 5.39 11.40 13.94
N ASN A 32 6.65 11.54 13.54
CA ASN A 32 7.16 12.80 12.99
C ASN A 32 6.61 13.07 11.60
N ALA A 33 6.54 12.05 10.75
CA ALA A 33 5.89 12.15 9.43
C ALA A 33 4.39 12.46 9.56
N LEU A 34 3.69 11.86 10.53
CA LEU A 34 2.27 12.11 10.78
C LEU A 34 2.01 13.54 11.31
N LYS A 35 2.91 14.08 12.12
CA LYS A 35 2.84 15.47 12.61
C LYS A 35 3.06 16.53 11.53
N GLN A 36 3.63 16.17 10.37
CA GLN A 36 3.75 17.08 9.23
C GLN A 36 2.40 17.35 8.55
N VAL A 37 1.36 16.61 8.92
CA VAL A 37 -0.01 16.84 8.47
C VAL A 37 -0.60 18.02 9.26
N SER A 38 -1.01 19.06 8.54
CA SER A 38 -1.71 20.21 9.13
C SER A 38 -2.93 19.75 9.93
N GLY A 39 -3.00 20.11 11.22
CA GLY A 39 -4.10 19.68 12.10
C GLY A 39 -3.83 18.39 12.89
N VAL A 40 -2.70 17.72 12.66
CA VAL A 40 -2.29 16.54 13.45
C VAL A 40 -1.21 16.93 14.47
N GLY A 41 -1.63 17.08 15.73
CA GLY A 41 -0.72 17.30 16.86
C GLY A 41 -0.05 16.01 17.35
N LYS A 42 0.95 16.13 18.25
CA LYS A 42 1.72 14.98 18.79
C LYS A 42 0.83 13.86 19.34
N LYS A 43 -0.13 14.20 20.20
CA LYS A 43 -1.04 13.23 20.84
C LYS A 43 -1.97 12.55 19.83
N THR A 44 -2.38 13.29 18.80
CA THR A 44 -3.21 12.75 17.71
C THR A 44 -2.38 11.85 16.81
N ALA A 45 -1.15 12.23 16.46
CA ALA A 45 -0.23 11.42 15.67
C ALA A 45 0.10 10.09 16.35
N GLU A 46 0.39 10.11 17.66
CA GLU A 46 0.67 8.89 18.44
C GLU A 46 -0.55 7.96 18.47
N ARG A 47 -1.75 8.51 18.67
CA ARG A 47 -3.00 7.73 18.63
C ARG A 47 -3.27 7.15 17.25
N LEU A 48 -3.12 7.95 16.20
CA LEU A 48 -3.29 7.52 14.81
C LEU A 48 -2.29 6.41 14.47
N ALA A 49 -1.02 6.56 14.83
CA ALA A 49 0.02 5.56 14.59
C ALA A 49 -0.27 4.22 15.26
N LEU A 50 -0.92 4.20 16.42
CA LEU A 50 -1.33 2.94 17.06
C LEU A 50 -2.60 2.35 16.43
N GLU A 51 -3.68 3.13 16.35
CA GLU A 51 -4.99 2.61 15.93
C GLU A 51 -5.07 2.28 14.43
N LEU A 52 -4.31 2.99 13.59
CA LEU A 52 -4.31 2.78 12.15
C LEU A 52 -3.17 1.89 11.66
N ALA A 53 -2.07 1.72 12.40
CA ALA A 53 -1.04 0.76 12.00
C ALA A 53 -1.63 -0.64 11.83
N ASP A 54 -2.40 -1.08 12.83
CA ASP A 54 -3.01 -2.42 12.82
C ASP A 54 -3.99 -2.57 11.65
N LYS A 55 -4.84 -1.56 11.40
CA LYS A 55 -5.81 -1.58 10.29
C LYS A 55 -5.17 -1.50 8.91
N VAL A 56 -4.12 -0.69 8.77
CA VAL A 56 -3.39 -0.55 7.50
C VAL A 56 -2.60 -1.82 7.21
N GLN A 57 -2.08 -2.50 8.23
CA GLN A 57 -1.43 -3.79 8.08
C GLN A 57 -2.41 -4.86 7.58
N ASP A 58 -3.64 -4.91 8.12
CA ASP A 58 -4.69 -5.82 7.64
C ASP A 58 -5.11 -5.52 6.19
N LEU A 59 -5.16 -4.23 5.80
CA LEU A 59 -5.45 -3.81 4.43
C LEU A 59 -4.29 -4.08 3.46
N ALA A 60 -3.05 -3.95 3.92
CA ALA A 60 -1.86 -4.30 3.14
C ALA A 60 -1.81 -5.81 2.87
N VAL A 61 -2.21 -6.62 3.85
CA VAL A 61 -2.38 -8.08 3.72
C VAL A 61 -3.56 -8.45 2.82
N SER A 62 -4.60 -7.61 2.73
CA SER A 62 -5.82 -7.89 1.96
C SER A 62 -5.86 -7.33 0.53
N GLY A 63 -4.81 -6.66 0.02
CA GLY A 63 -4.74 -6.40 -1.43
C GLY A 63 -4.10 -5.10 -1.95
N ALA A 64 -3.27 -4.38 -1.19
CA ALA A 64 -2.62 -3.18 -1.74
C ALA A 64 -1.22 -2.88 -1.15
N GLY A 65 -0.47 -3.92 -0.79
CA GLY A 65 0.71 -3.78 0.05
C GLY A 65 2.04 -4.18 -0.57
N THR A 66 2.31 -3.96 -1.87
CA THR A 66 3.70 -4.09 -2.38
C THR A 66 3.93 -3.29 -3.67
N GLU A 67 3.84 -1.95 -3.65
CA GLU A 67 4.32 -1.14 -4.81
C GLU A 67 5.79 -0.72 -4.68
N GLU A 68 6.40 -0.85 -3.50
CA GLU A 68 7.82 -0.56 -3.37
C GLU A 68 8.61 -1.83 -3.62
N THR A 69 9.12 -1.99 -4.85
CA THR A 69 9.95 -3.10 -5.40
C THR A 69 9.24 -4.24 -6.13
N ALA A 70 7.95 -4.13 -6.46
CA ALA A 70 7.38 -5.01 -7.46
C ALA A 70 8.11 -4.77 -8.79
N ALA A 71 8.77 -5.80 -9.34
CA ALA A 71 9.40 -5.73 -10.65
C ALA A 71 8.39 -5.15 -11.67
N PRO A 72 8.83 -4.35 -12.67
CA PRO A 72 7.93 -3.59 -13.54
C PRO A 72 6.81 -4.40 -14.23
N GLY A 73 6.92 -5.73 -14.34
CA GLY A 73 5.86 -6.61 -14.86
C GLY A 73 5.06 -7.41 -13.83
N ALA A 74 5.34 -7.30 -12.53
CA ALA A 74 4.70 -8.13 -11.50
C ALA A 74 3.21 -7.80 -11.31
N GLN A 75 2.87 -6.52 -11.21
CA GLN A 75 1.47 -6.10 -11.07
C GLN A 75 0.65 -6.43 -12.31
N GLU A 76 1.23 -6.28 -13.50
CA GLU A 76 0.60 -6.65 -14.77
C GLU A 76 0.36 -8.16 -14.85
N ALA A 77 1.32 -8.97 -14.38
CA ALA A 77 1.16 -10.41 -14.31
C ALA A 77 0.05 -10.84 -13.33
N VAL A 78 -0.01 -10.25 -12.14
CA VAL A 78 -1.09 -10.51 -11.16
C VAL A 78 -2.45 -10.13 -11.75
N ALA A 79 -2.56 -8.95 -12.37
CA ALA A 79 -3.81 -8.51 -13.00
C ALA A 79 -4.27 -9.45 -14.11
N ALA A 80 -3.34 -9.97 -14.93
CA ALA A 80 -3.65 -10.93 -15.98
C ALA A 80 -4.12 -12.29 -15.42
N LEU A 81 -3.49 -12.81 -14.36
CA LEU A 81 -3.92 -14.05 -13.70
C LEU A 81 -5.30 -13.90 -13.07
N VAL A 82 -5.59 -12.75 -12.44
CA VAL A 82 -6.93 -12.47 -11.91
C VAL A 82 -7.97 -12.41 -13.04
N ALA A 83 -7.64 -11.81 -14.19
CA ALA A 83 -8.51 -11.79 -15.35
C ALA A 83 -8.77 -13.20 -15.94
N LEU A 84 -7.86 -14.15 -15.73
CA LEU A 84 -8.05 -15.57 -16.08
C LEU A 84 -8.91 -16.34 -15.05
N GLY A 85 -9.25 -15.73 -13.92
CA GLY A 85 -10.13 -16.30 -12.90
C GLY A 85 -9.43 -16.79 -11.64
N TYR A 86 -8.13 -16.52 -11.47
CA TYR A 86 -7.43 -16.80 -10.21
C TYR A 86 -7.84 -15.78 -9.13
N SER A 87 -7.79 -16.20 -7.87
CA SER A 87 -7.95 -15.26 -6.77
C SER A 87 -6.73 -14.31 -6.73
N PHE A 88 -6.93 -13.10 -6.23
CA PHE A 88 -5.83 -12.13 -6.11
C PHE A 88 -4.67 -12.69 -5.26
N THR A 89 -4.99 -13.38 -4.17
CA THR A 89 -4.01 -14.01 -3.28
C THR A 89 -3.20 -15.09 -4.01
N ASP A 90 -3.87 -15.98 -4.75
CA ASP A 90 -3.16 -17.05 -5.48
C ASP A 90 -2.30 -16.49 -6.60
N ALA A 91 -2.78 -15.43 -7.27
CA ALA A 91 -2.05 -14.75 -8.33
C ALA A 91 -0.81 -14.01 -7.80
N ASP A 92 -0.91 -13.31 -6.67
CA ASP A 92 0.20 -12.62 -6.01
C ASP A 92 1.27 -13.62 -5.55
N ASP A 93 0.86 -14.70 -4.89
CA ASP A 93 1.77 -15.74 -4.40
C ASP A 93 2.51 -16.44 -5.56
N ALA A 94 1.80 -16.77 -6.64
CA ALA A 94 2.41 -17.40 -7.81
C ALA A 94 3.44 -16.48 -8.48
N VAL A 95 3.14 -15.18 -8.63
CA VAL A 95 4.06 -14.21 -9.23
C VAL A 95 5.27 -13.97 -8.32
N ARG A 96 5.07 -13.86 -6.99
CA ARG A 96 6.16 -13.73 -6.01
C ARG A 96 7.10 -14.94 -6.04
N ALA A 97 6.57 -16.16 -6.07
CA ALA A 97 7.38 -17.37 -6.13
C ALA A 97 8.25 -17.46 -7.41
N VAL A 98 7.80 -16.83 -8.51
CA VAL A 98 8.60 -16.72 -9.74
C VAL A 98 9.67 -15.63 -9.61
N LEU A 99 9.35 -14.48 -9.01
CA LEU A 99 10.29 -13.37 -8.80
C LEU A 99 11.45 -13.73 -7.86
N GLU A 100 11.20 -14.52 -6.81
CA GLU A 100 12.24 -14.98 -5.89
C GLU A 100 13.21 -15.99 -6.54
N GLY A 101 12.72 -16.75 -7.52
CA GLY A 101 13.50 -17.78 -8.22
C GLY A 101 14.17 -17.33 -9.51
N ALA A 102 13.73 -16.22 -10.12
CA ALA A 102 14.24 -15.73 -11.39
C ALA A 102 14.31 -14.20 -11.40
N GLY A 103 15.48 -13.64 -11.72
CA GLY A 103 15.69 -12.18 -11.90
C GLY A 103 15.00 -11.58 -13.14
N THR A 104 13.87 -12.16 -13.56
CA THR A 104 13.06 -11.74 -14.70
C THR A 104 12.01 -10.72 -14.26
N SER A 105 11.86 -9.64 -15.03
CA SER A 105 10.95 -8.54 -14.73
C SER A 105 9.84 -8.34 -15.76
N SER A 106 9.77 -9.18 -16.80
CA SER A 106 8.78 -9.05 -17.88
C SER A 106 7.45 -9.71 -17.49
N ALA A 107 6.33 -9.00 -17.66
CA ALA A 107 5.00 -9.45 -17.30
C ALA A 107 4.62 -10.77 -18.02
N ASP A 108 4.83 -10.84 -19.34
CA ASP A 108 4.57 -12.04 -20.15
C ASP A 108 5.26 -13.29 -19.60
N GLU A 109 6.53 -13.15 -19.21
CA GLU A 109 7.34 -14.26 -18.72
C GLU A 109 6.90 -14.67 -17.30
N LEU A 110 6.53 -13.70 -16.46
CA LEU A 110 5.96 -13.95 -15.14
C LEU A 110 4.62 -14.69 -15.24
N ILE A 111 3.73 -14.28 -16.14
CA ILE A 111 2.42 -14.94 -16.37
C ILE A 111 2.64 -16.40 -16.79
N ARG A 112 3.49 -16.64 -17.79
CA ARG A 112 3.74 -18.00 -18.29
C ARG A 112 4.32 -18.91 -17.21
N ARG A 113 5.24 -18.40 -16.40
CA ARG A 113 5.86 -19.18 -15.32
C ARG A 113 4.91 -19.40 -14.14
N ALA A 114 4.11 -18.42 -13.79
CA ALA A 114 3.08 -18.55 -12.75
C ALA A 114 2.07 -19.65 -13.14
N LEU A 115 1.61 -19.66 -14.40
CA LEU A 115 0.71 -20.70 -14.93
C LEU A 115 1.33 -22.10 -15.02
N GLN A 116 2.66 -22.22 -15.11
CA GLN A 116 3.35 -23.52 -15.07
C GLN A 116 3.48 -24.09 -13.65
N LYS A 117 3.36 -23.23 -12.63
CA LYS A 117 3.49 -23.60 -11.21
C LYS A 117 2.16 -23.68 -10.47
N ALA A 118 1.11 -23.06 -10.99
CA ALA A 118 -0.27 -23.15 -10.50
C ALA A 118 -0.90 -24.51 -10.87
#